data_AF-A0A4W4DSQ2-F1
#
_entry.id   AF-A0A4W4DSQ2-F1
#
_cell.length_a   1.000
_cell.length_b   1.000
_cell.length_c   1.000
_cell.angle_alpha   90.00
_cell.angle_beta   90.00
_cell.angle_gamma   90.00
#
_symmetry.space_group_name_H-M   'P 1'
#
loop_
_entity.id
_entity.type
_entity.pdbx_description
1 polymer ?
#
loop_
_entity_poly.entity_id
_entity_poly.type
_entity_poly.pdbx_seq_one_letter_code
_entity_poly.pdbx_strand_id
1 'polypeptide(L)'
;LRRNGMAEYPYLLNVEADWPNVPAKTITAKLQIYFQSKKRSHGGDCVVRYSDQSRTAAVHFKAPEHRLNVLAKGDHTVTINDQELILVVREPTDTENRTENTIKSVSGK
;
A
#
# COMPACT_ATOMS: atom_id res chain seq x y z
N LEU A 1 -19.09 -14.17 -7.84
CA LEU A 1 -18.78 -13.64 -6.50
C LEU A 1 -17.26 -13.43 -6.39
N ARG A 2 -16.73 -12.26 -6.79
CA ARG A 2 -15.28 -12.01 -6.92
C ARG A 2 -14.66 -11.64 -5.56
N ARG A 3 -14.59 -12.61 -4.64
CA ARG A 3 -13.84 -12.50 -3.37
C ARG A 3 -12.47 -13.16 -3.58
N ASN A 4 -11.45 -12.43 -4.05
CA ASN A 4 -10.05 -12.76 -3.71
C ASN A 4 -8.96 -11.75 -4.16
N GLY A 5 -9.26 -10.47 -4.36
CA GLY A 5 -8.23 -9.50 -4.76
C GLY A 5 -7.12 -9.28 -3.70
N MET A 6 -7.40 -9.61 -2.43
CA MET A 6 -6.46 -9.46 -1.32
C MET A 6 -5.46 -10.63 -1.22
N ALA A 7 -5.85 -11.84 -1.64
CA ALA A 7 -4.92 -12.98 -1.64
C ALA A 7 -3.84 -12.87 -2.73
N GLU A 8 -4.10 -12.13 -3.82
CA GLU A 8 -3.09 -11.91 -4.85
C GLU A 8 -2.04 -10.87 -4.44
N TYR A 9 -2.40 -9.93 -3.55
CA TYR A 9 -1.51 -8.88 -3.07
C TYR A 9 -1.48 -8.85 -1.53
N PRO A 10 -0.88 -9.88 -0.88
CA PRO A 10 -0.98 -10.04 0.58
C PRO A 10 0.01 -9.15 1.36
N TYR A 11 0.97 -8.51 0.70
CA TYR A 11 2.07 -7.81 1.37
C TYR A 11 1.80 -6.30 1.49
N LEU A 12 1.31 -5.88 2.65
CA LEU A 12 0.83 -4.52 2.91
C LEU A 12 1.92 -3.56 3.42
N LEU A 13 1.83 -2.29 3.00
CA LEU A 13 2.49 -1.12 3.59
C LEU A 13 1.50 0.05 3.73
N ASN A 14 1.58 0.76 4.83
CA ASN A 14 0.87 2.02 5.04
C ASN A 14 1.70 3.16 4.46
N VAL A 15 1.03 4.10 3.79
CA VAL A 15 1.65 5.28 3.19
C VAL A 15 0.93 6.51 3.69
N GLU A 16 1.71 7.42 4.27
CA GLU A 16 1.25 8.70 4.78
C GLU A 16 1.96 9.82 4.00
N ALA A 17 1.25 10.91 3.75
CA ALA A 17 1.78 12.15 3.18
C ALA A 17 0.82 13.29 3.47
N ASP A 18 1.25 14.53 3.25
CA ASP A 18 0.34 15.68 3.21
C ASP A 18 -0.40 15.71 1.86
N TRP A 19 -1.46 14.90 1.75
CA TRP A 19 -2.17 14.71 0.48
C TRP A 19 -2.79 16.02 -0.03
N PRO A 20 -2.62 16.37 -1.32
CA PRO A 20 -3.24 17.57 -1.87
C PRO A 20 -4.74 17.34 -2.03
N ASN A 21 -5.52 18.42 -2.15
CA ASN A 21 -6.96 18.33 -2.39
C ASN A 21 -7.24 17.99 -3.87
N VAL A 22 -7.01 16.73 -4.23
CA VAL A 22 -7.22 16.19 -5.58
C VAL A 22 -8.06 14.91 -5.50
N PRO A 23 -8.69 14.47 -6.60
CA PRO A 23 -9.49 13.24 -6.58
C PRO A 23 -8.68 12.01 -6.12
N ALA A 24 -9.26 11.16 -5.27
CA ALA A 24 -8.65 9.91 -4.82
C ALA A 24 -8.06 9.06 -5.96
N LYS A 25 -8.77 8.96 -7.09
CA LYS A 25 -8.28 8.25 -8.27
C LYS A 25 -6.92 8.74 -8.77
N THR A 26 -6.67 10.04 -8.66
CA THR A 26 -5.40 10.68 -9.05
C THR A 26 -4.29 10.28 -8.08
N ILE A 27 -4.56 10.30 -6.77
CA ILE A 27 -3.61 9.85 -5.74
C ILE A 27 -3.27 8.38 -5.95
N THR A 28 -4.30 7.53 -6.04
CA THR A 28 -4.15 6.08 -6.26
C THR A 28 -3.31 5.78 -7.50
N ALA A 29 -3.61 6.40 -8.65
CA ALA A 29 -2.87 6.16 -9.89
C ALA A 29 -1.40 6.59 -9.78
N LYS A 30 -1.13 7.77 -9.20
CA LYS A 30 0.25 8.28 -9.05
C LYS A 30 1.08 7.43 -8.11
N LEU A 31 0.50 7.02 -6.97
CA LEU A 31 1.15 6.11 -6.04
C LEU A 31 1.41 4.74 -6.67
N GLN A 32 0.43 4.19 -7.38
CA GLN A 32 0.60 2.87 -8.01
C GLN A 32 1.73 2.88 -9.04
N ILE A 33 1.80 3.90 -9.93
CA ILE A 33 2.91 4.05 -10.87
C ILE A 33 4.26 4.18 -10.16
N TYR A 34 4.30 4.92 -9.04
CA TYR A 34 5.52 5.09 -8.25
C TYR A 34 6.00 3.77 -7.64
N PHE A 35 5.11 3.03 -6.98
CA PHE A 35 5.43 1.76 -6.30
C PHE A 35 5.63 0.58 -7.25
N GLN A 36 5.08 0.64 -8.47
CA GLN A 36 5.40 -0.33 -9.53
C GLN A 36 6.77 -0.08 -10.19
N SER A 37 7.33 1.13 -10.05
CA SER A 37 8.61 1.48 -10.66
C SER A 37 9.79 0.96 -9.85
N LYS A 38 10.43 -0.11 -10.34
CA LYS A 38 11.68 -0.65 -9.78
C LYS A 38 12.76 0.43 -9.63
N LYS A 39 12.87 1.38 -10.57
CA LYS A 39 13.87 2.47 -10.49
C LYS A 39 13.56 3.50 -9.41
N ARG A 40 12.29 3.81 -9.16
CA ARG A 40 11.90 4.93 -8.28
C ARG A 40 11.67 4.52 -6.84
N SER A 41 11.13 3.32 -6.62
CA SER A 41 10.74 2.85 -5.29
C SER A 41 11.40 1.53 -4.90
N HIS A 42 12.09 0.85 -5.84
CA HIS A 42 12.53 -0.54 -5.70
C HIS A 42 11.36 -1.54 -5.50
N GLY A 43 10.12 -1.12 -5.77
CA GLY A 43 8.95 -1.97 -5.73
C GLY A 43 8.76 -2.81 -7.00
N GLY A 44 7.51 -3.18 -7.25
CA GLY A 44 7.09 -4.07 -8.32
C GLY A 44 5.57 -4.20 -8.34
N ASP A 45 5.04 -5.33 -8.79
CA ASP A 45 3.59 -5.50 -8.96
C ASP A 45 2.83 -5.23 -7.65
N CYS A 46 1.96 -4.21 -7.69
CA CYS A 46 1.19 -3.77 -6.54
C CYS A 46 -0.16 -3.16 -6.94
N VAL A 47 -1.05 -3.07 -5.94
CA VAL A 47 -2.31 -2.31 -5.99
C VAL A 47 -2.37 -1.30 -4.85
N VAL A 48 -2.88 -0.10 -5.14
CA VAL A 48 -3.01 0.96 -4.15
C VAL A 48 -4.47 1.16 -3.76
N ARG A 49 -4.71 1.40 -2.47
CA ARG A 49 -5.99 1.82 -1.93
C ARG A 49 -5.82 3.15 -1.23
N TYR A 50 -6.72 4.08 -1.51
CA TYR A 50 -6.77 5.37 -0.85
C TYR A 50 -8.19 5.60 -0.33
N SER A 51 -8.29 6.08 0.90
CA SER A 51 -9.56 6.42 1.54
C SER A 51 -9.66 7.94 1.70
N ASP A 52 -10.59 8.56 0.97
CA ASP A 52 -10.87 10.01 1.09
C ASP A 52 -11.31 10.39 2.51
N GLN A 53 -12.02 9.50 3.20
CA GLN A 53 -12.58 9.77 4.53
C GLN A 53 -11.49 9.86 5.60
N SER A 54 -10.54 8.92 5.58
CA SER A 54 -9.44 8.87 6.56
C SER A 54 -8.17 9.56 6.09
N ARG A 55 -8.10 9.99 4.82
CA ARG A 55 -6.89 10.53 4.17
C ARG A 55 -5.69 9.59 4.34
N THR A 56 -5.93 8.28 4.24
CA THR A 56 -4.89 7.24 4.36
C THR A 56 -4.73 6.47 3.06
N ALA A 57 -3.49 6.07 2.77
CA ALA A 57 -3.15 5.23 1.64
C ALA A 57 -2.52 3.91 2.12
N ALA A 58 -2.80 2.84 1.38
CA ALA A 58 -2.23 1.52 1.61
C ALA A 58 -1.78 0.92 0.27
N VAL A 59 -0.60 0.30 0.28
CA VAL A 59 -0.02 -0.36 -0.89
C VAL A 59 0.09 -1.84 -0.60
N HIS A 60 -0.48 -2.64 -1.49
CA HIS A 60 -0.46 -4.09 -1.40
C HIS A 60 0.41 -4.64 -2.53
N PHE A 61 1.53 -5.27 -2.18
CA PHE A 61 2.45 -5.89 -3.12
C PHE A 61 2.11 -7.37 -3.33
N LYS A 62 2.41 -7.84 -4.54
CA LYS A 62 2.27 -9.25 -4.94
C LYS A 62 3.34 -10.14 -4.32
N ALA A 63 4.56 -9.62 -4.17
CA ALA A 63 5.72 -10.35 -3.66
C ALA A 63 6.32 -9.65 -2.41
N PRO A 64 6.85 -10.42 -1.44
CA PRO A 64 7.40 -9.86 -0.20
C PRO A 64 8.66 -9.04 -0.45
N GLU A 65 9.46 -9.44 -1.44
CA GLU A 65 10.68 -8.73 -1.85
C GLU A 65 10.41 -7.28 -2.24
N HIS A 66 9.31 -7.00 -2.97
CA HIS A 66 8.97 -5.62 -3.36
C HIS A 66 8.64 -4.78 -2.13
N ARG A 67 7.88 -5.33 -1.18
CA ARG A 67 7.57 -4.67 0.10
C ARG A 67 8.85 -4.35 0.89
N LEU A 68 9.73 -5.35 1.05
CA LEU A 68 10.97 -5.19 1.82
C LEU A 68 11.94 -4.20 1.15
N ASN A 69 12.05 -4.23 -0.17
CA ASN A 69 12.92 -3.32 -0.91
C ASN A 69 12.44 -1.86 -0.84
N VAL A 70 11.12 -1.64 -0.89
CA VAL A 70 10.53 -0.31 -0.71
C VAL A 70 10.86 0.21 0.68
N LEU A 71 10.60 -0.57 1.75
CA LEU A 71 10.97 -0.19 3.11
C LEU A 71 12.46 0.11 3.26
N ALA A 72 13.32 -0.74 2.71
CA ALA A 72 14.78 -0.58 2.79
C ALA A 72 15.31 0.62 2.00
N LYS A 73 14.55 1.12 1.01
CA LYS A 73 14.94 2.32 0.25
C LYS A 73 14.91 3.58 1.13
N GLY A 74 14.04 3.62 2.15
CA GLY A 74 13.92 4.75 3.06
C GLY A 74 13.12 5.90 2.44
N ASP A 75 13.80 6.91 1.91
CA ASP A 75 13.15 8.14 1.45
C ASP A 75 12.33 7.92 0.17
N HIS A 76 11.11 8.47 0.14
CA HIS A 76 10.22 8.36 -0.99
C HIS A 76 9.62 9.72 -1.35
N THR A 77 9.65 10.03 -2.64
CA THR A 77 9.17 11.31 -3.15
C THR A 77 8.39 11.13 -4.44
N VAL A 78 7.19 11.70 -4.50
CA VAL A 78 6.28 11.61 -5.66
C VAL A 78 5.69 12.98 -5.99
N THR A 79 5.52 13.25 -7.28
CA THR A 79 4.85 14.46 -7.76
C THR A 79 3.38 14.17 -8.08
N ILE A 80 2.47 14.91 -7.44
CA ILE A 80 1.02 14.84 -7.67
C ILE A 80 0.52 16.27 -7.88
N ASN A 81 -0.10 16.53 -9.04
CA ASN A 81 -0.62 17.86 -9.40
C ASN A 81 0.44 18.97 -9.25
N ASP A 82 1.64 18.73 -9.80
CA ASP A 82 2.81 19.61 -9.75
C ASP A 82 3.37 19.94 -8.36
N GLN A 83 2.81 19.31 -7.32
CA GLN A 83 3.35 19.36 -5.96
C GLN A 83 4.23 18.14 -5.71
N GLU A 84 5.42 18.35 -5.13
CA GLU A 84 6.29 17.27 -4.66
C GLU A 84 5.91 16.87 -3.22
N LEU A 85 5.72 15.58 -2.99
CA LEU A 85 5.30 15.01 -1.71
C LEU A 85 6.34 14.03 -1.20
N ILE A 86 6.71 14.20 0.07
CA ILE A 86 7.48 13.21 0.82
C ILE A 86 6.49 12.16 1.33
N LEU A 87 6.74 10.90 0.98
CA LEU A 87 5.94 9.77 1.42
C LEU A 87 6.62 9.13 2.63
N VAL A 88 5.85 8.90 3.69
CA VAL A 88 6.27 8.12 4.84
C VAL A 88 5.68 6.71 4.68
N VAL A 89 6.55 5.73 4.50
CA VAL A 89 6.15 4.33 4.28
C VAL A 89 6.45 3.53 5.55
N ARG A 90 5.46 2.78 6.05
CA ARG A 90 5.56 2.01 7.29
C ARG A 90 4.94 0.64 7.17
N GLU A 91 5.40 -0.29 8.00
CA GLU A 91 4.69 -1.55 8.20
C GLU A 91 3.33 -1.29 8.85
N PRO A 92 2.27 -2.04 8.46
CA PRO A 92 0.99 -1.97 9.16
C PRO A 92 1.18 -2.37 10.62
N THR A 93 0.70 -1.54 11.53
CA THR A 93 0.62 -1.91 12.95
C THR A 93 -0.37 -3.06 13.11
N ASP A 94 -0.07 -3.99 14.02
CA ASP A 94 -0.80 -5.25 14.24
C ASP A 94 -2.33 -5.11 14.49
N THR A 95 -2.78 -3.87 14.71
CA THR A 95 -4.19 -3.51 14.84
C THR A 95 -5.01 -3.70 13.54
N GLU A 96 -4.38 -3.75 12.36
CA GLU A 96 -5.04 -4.07 11.07
C GLU A 96 -4.88 -5.54 10.62
N ASN A 97 -4.09 -6.35 11.33
CA ASN A 97 -3.97 -7.80 11.04
C ASN A 97 -5.11 -8.63 11.67
N ARG A 98 -5.92 -8.04 12.56
CA ARG A 98 -7.00 -8.73 13.28
C ARG A 98 -8.33 -8.76 12.52
N THR A 99 -8.31 -8.94 11.20
CA THR A 99 -9.55 -9.25 10.45
C THR A 99 -9.49 -10.45 9.53
N GLU A 100 -8.40 -11.21 9.48
CA GLU A 100 -8.40 -12.46 8.69
C GLU A 100 -7.47 -13.55 9.23
N ASN A 101 -7.60 -13.91 10.51
CA ASN A 101 -7.06 -15.20 10.99
C ASN A 101 -7.90 -15.89 12.09
N THR A 102 -9.22 -15.65 12.14
CA THR A 102 -10.13 -16.33 13.10
C THR A 102 -10.96 -17.46 12.46
N ILE A 103 -10.59 -17.97 11.28
CA ILE A 103 -11.21 -19.20 10.73
C ILE A 103 -10.15 -20.23 10.36
N LYS A 104 -9.17 -20.47 11.22
CA LYS A 104 -8.35 -21.70 11.20
C LYS A 104 -7.98 -22.16 12.61
N SER A 105 -8.95 -22.24 13.52
CA SER A 105 -8.76 -22.88 14.84
C SER A 105 -10.12 -23.20 15.50
N VAL A 106 -10.91 -24.07 14.88
CA VAL A 106 -11.71 -25.06 15.61
C VAL A 106 -11.67 -26.32 14.74
N SER A 107 -10.64 -27.12 14.97
CA SER A 107 -10.65 -28.55 14.69
C SER A 107 -10.96 -29.24 16.01
N GLY A 108 -11.72 -30.33 15.94
CA GLY A 108 -11.72 -31.35 16.97
C GLY A 108 -12.99 -31.36 17.82
N LYS A 109 -14.00 -32.09 17.36
CA LYS A 109 -14.39 -33.34 18.00
C LYS A 109 -14.73 -34.37 16.93
#